data_AF-A0A6L8CA30-F1
#
_entry.id   AF-A0A6L8CA30-F1
#
_cell.length_a   1.000
_cell.length_b   1.000
_cell.length_c   1.000
_cell.angle_alpha   90.00
_cell.angle_beta   90.00
_cell.angle_gamma   90.00
#
_symmetry.space_group_name_H-M   'P 1'
#
loop_
_entity.id
_entity.type
_entity.pdbx_description
1 polymer ?
#
loop_
_entity_poly.entity_id
_entity_poly.type
_entity_poly.pdbx_seq_one_letter_code
_entity_poly.pdbx_strand_id
1 'polypeptide(L)'
;MKSLSLIHSGFFLVLLLLVTSIPVTAQQYKEDFNAAQELAKESSFSEARDLFMQAASGADEASDAEVAQRARYVAAQIDYKLGTDALKAEDYEGALQHYSNGESIYPAYIKNLYGKGLALKNLGRIDEAIDAWMAVSAAPGDRRTSLAAEKAIRDHFIGQASTALGKRNPTRSDADVALAALASLSELMEADADVYFYTAQAHYVKGEGDAAISAAQQALGIHTGSRSDKAKIYYVLGEAYVSVNDRDAAKEAFQNAVYGAYKQSAEHYLETL
;
A
#
# COMPACT_ATOMS: atom_id res chain seq x y z
N MET A 1 -58.06 38.38 83.62
CA MET A 1 -57.70 38.76 82.22
C MET A 1 -56.20 38.98 82.21
N LYS A 2 -55.31 38.28 81.51
CA LYS A 2 -55.37 37.37 80.35
C LYS A 2 -54.22 36.36 80.47
N SER A 3 -54.47 35.18 79.90
CA SER A 3 -53.53 34.10 79.57
C SER A 3 -52.47 34.49 78.54
N LEU A 4 -51.35 33.76 78.48
CA LEU A 4 -50.70 33.16 77.28
C LEU A 4 -49.34 32.56 77.71
N SER A 5 -49.19 31.24 77.78
CA SER A 5 -48.89 30.28 76.69
C SER A 5 -47.38 30.06 76.48
N LEU A 6 -46.94 28.85 76.84
CA LEU A 6 -45.68 28.21 76.44
C LEU A 6 -45.49 28.20 74.92
N ILE A 7 -44.24 28.35 74.45
CA ILE A 7 -43.78 27.78 73.19
C ILE A 7 -42.41 27.14 73.43
N HIS A 8 -42.37 25.81 73.36
CA HIS A 8 -41.13 25.02 73.28
C HIS A 8 -40.53 25.19 71.88
N SER A 9 -39.32 25.73 71.79
CA SER A 9 -38.59 25.81 70.52
C SER A 9 -37.91 24.47 70.25
N GLY A 10 -38.55 23.62 69.46
CA GLY A 10 -37.97 22.38 68.93
C GLY A 10 -36.88 22.70 67.92
N PHE A 11 -35.65 22.28 68.20
CA PHE A 11 -34.51 22.38 67.30
C PHE A 11 -34.60 21.23 66.28
N PHE A 12 -35.08 21.51 65.07
CA PHE A 12 -35.13 20.55 63.97
C PHE A 12 -33.74 20.49 63.32
N LEU A 13 -32.98 19.43 63.60
CA LEU A 13 -31.72 19.13 62.94
C LEU A 13 -32.04 18.62 61.53
N VAL A 14 -31.91 19.48 60.52
CA VAL A 14 -31.98 19.07 59.11
C VAL A 14 -30.68 18.38 58.74
N LEU A 15 -30.71 17.05 58.72
CA LEU A 15 -29.62 16.22 58.21
C LEU A 15 -29.61 16.31 56.68
N LEU A 16 -28.78 17.19 56.13
CA LEU A 16 -28.55 17.29 54.69
C LEU A 16 -27.69 16.09 54.26
N LEU A 17 -28.33 15.00 53.83
CA LEU A 17 -27.67 13.90 53.14
C LEU A 17 -27.22 14.39 51.77
N LEU A 18 -25.96 14.82 51.67
CA LEU A 18 -25.24 14.94 50.42
C LEU A 18 -25.11 13.52 49.84
N VAL A 19 -26.09 13.12 49.03
CA VAL A 19 -25.92 12.02 48.09
C VAL A 19 -24.96 12.55 47.03
N THR A 20 -23.66 12.39 47.24
CA THR A 20 -22.70 12.48 46.15
C THR A 20 -23.01 11.30 45.24
N SER A 21 -23.83 11.52 44.21
CA SER A 21 -23.92 10.61 43.09
C SER A 21 -22.51 10.50 42.53
N ILE A 22 -21.82 9.40 42.82
CA ILE A 22 -20.67 9.00 42.02
C ILE A 22 -21.19 9.00 40.58
N PRO A 23 -20.61 9.77 39.65
CA PRO A 23 -21.16 9.84 38.31
C PRO A 23 -21.05 8.44 37.71
N VAL A 24 -22.19 7.79 37.48
CA VAL A 24 -22.28 6.54 36.71
C VAL A 24 -21.70 6.73 35.29
N THR A 25 -21.48 7.99 34.88
CA THR A 25 -20.90 8.41 33.59
C THR A 25 -19.38 8.26 33.47
N ALA A 26 -18.61 8.12 34.56
CA ALA A 26 -17.14 8.15 34.47
C ALA A 26 -16.50 6.91 33.81
N GLN A 27 -17.26 5.83 33.62
CA GLN A 27 -16.77 4.54 33.13
C GLN A 27 -17.57 3.98 31.94
N GLN A 28 -18.63 4.65 31.48
CA GLN A 28 -19.48 4.15 30.38
C GLN A 28 -18.67 3.88 29.11
N TYR A 29 -17.75 4.77 28.74
CA TYR A 29 -16.91 4.57 27.55
C TYR A 29 -16.00 3.33 27.63
N LYS A 30 -15.65 2.87 28.84
CA LYS A 30 -14.90 1.62 29.05
C LYS A 30 -15.81 0.40 28.92
N GLU A 31 -17.06 0.51 29.33
CA GLU A 31 -18.08 -0.51 29.06
C GLU A 31 -18.36 -0.61 27.56
N ASP A 32 -18.54 0.53 26.87
CA ASP A 32 -18.71 0.62 25.42
C ASP A 32 -17.50 0.04 24.69
N PHE A 33 -16.27 0.36 25.14
CA PHE A 33 -15.05 -0.22 24.58
C PHE A 33 -15.03 -1.75 24.69
N ASN A 34 -15.36 -2.30 25.87
CA ASN A 34 -15.40 -3.75 26.07
C ASN A 34 -16.52 -4.41 25.25
N ALA A 35 -17.70 -3.80 25.18
CA ALA A 35 -18.80 -4.28 24.35
C ALA A 35 -18.44 -4.25 22.85
N ALA A 36 -17.73 -3.21 22.39
CA ALA A 36 -17.23 -3.13 21.02
C ALA A 36 -16.23 -4.25 20.72
N GLN A 37 -15.41 -4.65 21.70
CA GLN A 37 -14.53 -5.81 21.56
C GLN A 37 -15.30 -7.13 21.42
N GLU A 38 -16.39 -7.33 22.16
CA GLU A 38 -17.23 -8.52 22.00
C GLU A 38 -17.91 -8.56 20.62
N LEU A 39 -18.50 -7.44 20.17
CA LEU A 39 -19.07 -7.32 18.83
C LEU A 39 -18.03 -7.63 17.73
N ALA A 40 -16.79 -7.16 17.90
CA ALA A 40 -15.71 -7.45 16.95
C ALA A 40 -15.33 -8.95 16.91
N LYS A 41 -15.38 -9.65 18.05
CA LYS A 41 -15.15 -11.12 18.11
C LYS A 41 -16.27 -11.89 17.41
N GLU A 42 -17.49 -11.39 17.48
CA GLU A 42 -18.66 -11.94 16.79
C GLU A 42 -18.71 -11.60 15.29
N SER A 43 -17.72 -10.87 14.78
CA SER A 43 -17.65 -10.37 13.39
C SER A 43 -18.74 -9.34 13.04
N SER A 44 -19.41 -8.77 14.04
CA SER A 44 -20.33 -7.64 13.87
C SER A 44 -19.55 -6.33 13.68
N PHE A 45 -18.75 -6.27 12.62
CA PHE A 45 -17.72 -5.24 12.42
C PHE A 45 -18.28 -3.82 12.33
N SER A 46 -19.39 -3.59 11.62
CA SER A 46 -19.96 -2.24 11.51
C SER A 46 -20.41 -1.71 12.88
N GLU A 47 -21.13 -2.52 13.64
CA GLU A 47 -21.62 -2.17 14.98
C GLU A 47 -20.45 -1.98 15.96
N ALA A 48 -19.46 -2.88 15.91
CA ALA A 48 -18.24 -2.75 16.71
C ALA A 48 -17.51 -1.45 16.42
N ARG A 49 -17.35 -1.07 15.14
CA ARG A 49 -16.66 0.16 14.74
C ARG A 49 -17.39 1.40 15.26
N ASP A 50 -18.71 1.45 15.11
CA ASP A 50 -19.50 2.58 15.59
C ASP A 50 -19.45 2.69 17.12
N LEU A 51 -19.45 1.55 17.84
CA LEU A 51 -19.33 1.54 19.30
C LEU A 51 -17.91 1.89 19.77
N PHE A 52 -16.86 1.51 19.05
CA PHE A 52 -15.50 2.01 19.31
C PHE A 52 -15.41 3.53 19.13
N MET A 53 -16.10 4.11 18.13
CA MET A 53 -16.12 5.56 17.95
C MET A 53 -16.89 6.28 19.07
N GLN A 54 -17.97 5.68 19.59
CA GLN A 54 -18.66 6.18 20.78
C GLN A 54 -17.74 6.12 22.02
N ALA A 55 -17.06 4.99 22.23
CA ALA A 55 -16.08 4.84 23.30
C ALA A 55 -14.94 5.86 23.18
N ALA A 56 -14.45 6.15 21.97
CA ALA A 56 -13.43 7.16 21.74
C ALA A 56 -13.91 8.56 22.15
N SER A 57 -15.13 8.95 21.75
CA SER A 57 -15.71 10.25 22.10
C SER A 57 -15.88 10.40 23.61
N GLY A 58 -16.44 9.38 24.29
CA GLY A 58 -16.59 9.41 25.74
C GLY A 58 -15.25 9.42 26.49
N ALA A 59 -14.23 8.74 25.95
CA ALA A 59 -12.88 8.78 26.49
C ALA A 59 -12.23 10.17 26.34
N ASP A 60 -12.44 10.87 25.21
CA ASP A 60 -11.95 12.25 25.03
C ASP A 60 -12.59 13.20 26.05
N GLU A 61 -13.91 13.10 26.25
CA GLU A 61 -14.64 13.89 27.25
C GLU A 61 -14.12 13.65 28.67
N ALA A 62 -13.73 12.41 28.96
CA ALA A 62 -13.11 12.02 30.22
C ALA A 62 -11.61 12.30 30.29
N SER A 63 -10.99 12.85 29.23
CA SER A 63 -9.54 13.05 29.11
C SER A 63 -8.70 11.75 29.26
N ASP A 64 -9.28 10.59 28.93
CA ASP A 64 -8.60 9.29 28.88
C ASP A 64 -8.02 9.06 27.47
N ALA A 65 -6.85 9.65 27.23
CA ALA A 65 -6.18 9.59 25.93
C ALA A 65 -5.80 8.16 25.51
N GLU A 66 -5.53 7.26 26.46
CA GLU A 66 -5.13 5.88 26.16
C GLU A 66 -6.30 5.12 25.53
N VAL A 67 -7.47 5.15 26.18
CA VAL A 67 -8.67 4.48 25.64
C VAL A 67 -9.12 5.14 24.34
N ALA A 68 -9.09 6.47 24.26
CA ALA A 68 -9.48 7.18 23.06
C ALA A 68 -8.59 6.84 21.86
N GLN A 69 -7.28 6.75 22.06
CA GLN A 69 -6.33 6.36 21.01
C GLN A 69 -6.54 4.90 20.60
N ARG A 70 -6.67 4.00 21.58
CA ARG A 70 -6.85 2.58 21.33
C ARG A 70 -8.16 2.29 20.59
N ALA A 71 -9.24 2.98 20.95
CA ALA A 71 -10.55 2.84 20.32
C ALA A 71 -10.50 3.26 18.85
N ARG A 72 -9.92 4.44 18.54
CA ARG A 72 -9.70 4.89 17.16
C ARG A 72 -8.81 3.95 16.36
N TYR A 73 -7.72 3.46 16.97
CA TYR A 73 -6.84 2.50 16.32
C TYR A 73 -7.61 1.23 15.90
N VAL A 74 -8.40 0.64 16.81
CA VAL A 74 -9.18 -0.57 16.50
C VAL A 74 -10.29 -0.26 15.47
N ALA A 75 -10.99 0.87 15.58
CA ALA A 75 -11.96 1.30 14.59
C ALA A 75 -11.35 1.41 13.18
N ALA A 76 -10.16 2.00 13.06
CA ALA A 76 -9.43 2.07 11.78
C ALA A 76 -9.00 0.69 11.26
N GLN A 77 -8.66 -0.27 12.14
CA GLN A 77 -8.41 -1.65 11.74
C GLN A 77 -9.67 -2.34 11.21
N ILE A 78 -10.84 -2.04 11.79
CA ILE A 78 -12.11 -2.56 11.32
C ILE A 78 -12.46 -2.00 9.94
N ASP A 79 -12.33 -0.68 9.73
CA ASP A 79 -12.56 -0.10 8.40
C ASP A 79 -11.61 -0.67 7.35
N TYR A 80 -10.34 -0.96 7.70
CA TYR A 80 -9.44 -1.68 6.81
C TYR A 80 -9.95 -3.08 6.44
N LYS A 81 -10.50 -3.82 7.42
CA LYS A 81 -11.07 -5.16 7.19
C LYS A 81 -12.30 -5.09 6.29
N LEU A 82 -13.23 -4.17 6.57
CA LEU A 82 -14.42 -3.94 5.76
C LEU A 82 -14.06 -3.52 4.35
N GLY A 83 -13.10 -2.60 4.20
CA GLY A 83 -12.58 -2.19 2.89
C GLY A 83 -11.92 -3.33 2.12
N THR A 84 -11.21 -4.24 2.81
CA THR A 84 -10.63 -5.45 2.20
C THR A 84 -11.70 -6.41 1.73
N ASP A 85 -12.78 -6.57 2.49
CA ASP A 85 -13.90 -7.44 2.12
C ASP A 85 -14.68 -6.87 0.93
N ALA A 86 -14.96 -5.55 0.94
CA ALA A 86 -15.57 -4.85 -0.20
C ALA A 86 -14.70 -4.95 -1.46
N LEU A 87 -13.38 -4.78 -1.34
CA LEU A 87 -12.45 -4.92 -2.46
C LEU A 87 -12.50 -6.33 -3.08
N LYS A 88 -12.58 -7.38 -2.24
CA LYS A 88 -12.72 -8.77 -2.70
C LYS A 88 -14.08 -9.05 -3.34
N ALA A 89 -15.11 -8.33 -2.93
CA ALA A 89 -16.43 -8.37 -3.53
C ALA A 89 -16.55 -7.50 -4.80
N GLU A 90 -15.44 -6.89 -5.25
CA GLU A 90 -15.37 -5.94 -6.37
C GLU A 90 -16.24 -4.68 -6.18
N ASP A 91 -16.66 -4.39 -4.94
CA ASP A 91 -17.27 -3.13 -4.55
C ASP A 91 -16.17 -2.11 -4.27
N TYR A 92 -15.61 -1.54 -5.34
CA TYR A 92 -14.45 -0.67 -5.25
C TYR A 92 -14.79 0.69 -4.63
N GLU A 93 -15.99 1.22 -4.88
CA GLU A 93 -16.50 2.43 -4.23
C GLU A 93 -16.71 2.22 -2.73
N GLY A 94 -17.33 1.10 -2.32
CA GLY A 94 -17.47 0.75 -0.91
C GLY A 94 -16.11 0.52 -0.23
N ALA A 95 -15.18 -0.14 -0.91
CA ALA A 95 -13.81 -0.30 -0.44
C ALA A 95 -13.12 1.05 -0.22
N LEU A 96 -13.22 1.95 -1.20
CA LEU A 96 -12.67 3.30 -1.12
C LEU A 96 -13.25 4.08 0.06
N GLN A 97 -14.57 3.98 0.29
CA GLN A 97 -15.23 4.64 1.42
C GLN A 97 -14.69 4.12 2.76
N HIS A 98 -14.61 2.80 2.93
CA HIS A 98 -14.09 2.21 4.17
C HIS A 98 -12.64 2.60 4.43
N TYR A 99 -11.76 2.47 3.44
CA TYR A 99 -10.37 2.88 3.60
C TYR A 99 -10.24 4.37 3.93
N SER A 100 -11.05 5.24 3.30
CA SER A 100 -11.04 6.68 3.58
C SER A 100 -11.54 7.01 5.00
N ASN A 101 -12.54 6.27 5.50
CA ASN A 101 -13.01 6.38 6.88
C ASN A 101 -11.89 6.00 7.85
N GLY A 102 -11.25 4.84 7.63
CA GLY A 102 -10.18 4.36 8.49
C GLY A 102 -8.94 5.27 8.49
N GLU A 103 -8.60 5.86 7.33
CA GLU A 103 -7.57 6.91 7.20
C GLU A 103 -7.94 8.14 8.05
N SER A 104 -9.20 8.59 7.98
CA SER A 104 -9.68 9.75 8.73
C SER A 104 -9.70 9.52 10.25
N ILE A 105 -10.04 8.30 10.68
CA ILE A 105 -10.11 7.92 12.10
C ILE A 105 -8.71 7.82 12.72
N TYR A 106 -7.77 7.18 12.02
CA TYR A 106 -6.42 6.97 12.53
C TYR A 106 -5.39 6.99 11.38
N PRO A 107 -4.88 8.18 10.99
CA PRO A 107 -3.98 8.33 9.84
C PRO A 107 -2.68 7.51 9.92
N ALA A 108 -2.20 7.25 11.14
CA ALA A 108 -0.99 6.45 11.36
C ALA A 108 -1.17 4.95 11.06
N TYR A 109 -2.40 4.46 10.85
CA TYR A 109 -2.66 3.11 10.37
C TYR A 109 -2.62 3.07 8.85
N ILE A 110 -1.40 3.20 8.30
CA ILE A 110 -1.13 3.41 6.86
C ILE A 110 -1.67 2.30 5.93
N LYS A 111 -2.09 1.15 6.47
CA LYS A 111 -2.76 0.09 5.70
C LYS A 111 -4.07 0.55 5.07
N ASN A 112 -4.79 1.48 5.71
CA ASN A 112 -5.97 2.11 5.10
C ASN A 112 -5.59 2.90 3.85
N LEU A 113 -4.55 3.75 3.93
CA LEU A 113 -4.07 4.51 2.79
C LEU A 113 -3.54 3.60 1.67
N TYR A 114 -2.85 2.51 2.01
CA TYR A 114 -2.45 1.49 1.02
C TYR A 114 -3.67 0.84 0.33
N GLY A 115 -4.67 0.43 1.11
CA GLY A 115 -5.91 -0.15 0.61
C GLY A 115 -6.70 0.82 -0.28
N LYS A 116 -6.74 2.10 0.10
CA LYS A 116 -7.31 3.19 -0.71
C LYS A 116 -6.68 3.24 -2.10
N GLY A 117 -5.35 3.15 -2.20
CA GLY A 117 -4.66 3.06 -3.50
C GLY A 117 -5.09 1.82 -4.32
N LEU A 118 -5.28 0.66 -3.69
CA LEU A 118 -5.79 -0.54 -4.38
C LEU A 118 -7.20 -0.33 -4.94
N ALA A 119 -8.11 0.28 -4.16
CA ALA A 119 -9.46 0.59 -4.61
C ALA A 119 -9.45 1.61 -5.77
N LEU A 120 -8.67 2.69 -5.65
CA LEU A 120 -8.51 3.71 -6.70
C LEU A 120 -7.98 3.13 -8.01
N LYS A 121 -6.99 2.22 -7.96
CA LYS A 121 -6.50 1.52 -9.15
C LYS A 121 -7.61 0.73 -9.85
N ASN A 122 -8.43 -0.01 -9.10
CA ASN A 122 -9.52 -0.80 -9.70
C ASN A 122 -10.65 0.08 -10.27
N LEU A 123 -10.82 1.29 -9.74
CA LEU A 123 -11.70 2.34 -10.30
C LEU A 123 -11.11 3.05 -11.53
N GLY A 124 -9.89 2.69 -11.96
CA GLY A 124 -9.20 3.37 -13.06
C GLY A 124 -8.61 4.74 -12.70
N ARG A 125 -8.65 5.14 -11.42
CA ARG A 125 -8.12 6.41 -10.91
C ARG A 125 -6.64 6.25 -10.54
N ILE A 126 -5.83 5.97 -11.54
CA ILE A 126 -4.46 5.48 -11.34
C ILE A 126 -3.52 6.54 -10.74
N ASP A 127 -3.65 7.80 -11.13
CA ASP A 127 -2.81 8.88 -10.62
C ASP A 127 -3.02 9.05 -9.10
N GLU A 128 -4.27 9.04 -8.65
CA GLU A 128 -4.60 9.10 -7.22
C GLU A 128 -4.15 7.85 -6.45
N ALA A 129 -4.13 6.69 -7.11
CA ALA A 129 -3.60 5.47 -6.51
C ALA A 129 -2.08 5.56 -6.28
N ILE A 130 -1.34 6.11 -7.26
CA ILE A 130 0.10 6.34 -7.17
C ILE A 130 0.39 7.36 -6.06
N ASP A 131 -0.36 8.45 -5.98
CA ASP A 131 -0.21 9.44 -4.90
C ASP A 131 -0.41 8.81 -3.51
N ALA A 132 -1.45 7.97 -3.36
CA ALA A 132 -1.69 7.25 -2.11
C ALA A 132 -0.53 6.30 -1.75
N TRP A 133 0.00 5.55 -2.71
CA TRP A 133 1.12 4.63 -2.47
C TRP A 133 2.44 5.36 -2.21
N MET A 134 2.68 6.50 -2.84
CA MET A 134 3.84 7.36 -2.56
C MET A 134 3.79 7.93 -1.14
N ALA A 135 2.60 8.33 -0.68
CA ALA A 135 2.42 8.75 0.71
C ALA A 135 2.69 7.59 1.70
N VAL A 136 2.32 6.35 1.36
CA VAL A 136 2.61 5.15 2.17
C VAL A 136 4.11 4.82 2.19
N SER A 137 4.83 4.95 1.07
CA SER A 137 6.26 4.66 1.01
C SER A 137 7.11 5.68 1.80
N ALA A 138 6.66 6.94 1.85
CA ALA A 138 7.29 8.00 2.63
C ALA A 138 6.97 7.94 4.14
N ALA A 139 5.92 7.24 4.54
CA ALA A 139 5.50 7.18 5.94
C ALA A 139 6.44 6.29 6.79
N PRO A 140 6.89 6.75 7.98
CA PRO A 140 7.69 5.91 8.87
C PRO A 140 6.85 4.82 9.53
N GLY A 141 7.46 3.67 9.83
CA GLY A 141 6.85 2.61 10.63
C GLY A 141 6.76 1.26 9.92
N ASP A 142 5.64 0.96 9.27
CA ASP A 142 5.34 -0.37 8.70
C ASP A 142 6.04 -0.60 7.36
N ARG A 143 7.33 -0.99 7.43
CA ARG A 143 8.17 -1.26 6.26
C ARG A 143 7.56 -2.26 5.29
N ARG A 144 6.80 -3.25 5.79
CA ARG A 144 6.16 -4.24 4.92
C ARG A 144 5.10 -3.60 4.04
N THR A 145 4.29 -2.71 4.61
CA THR A 145 3.28 -1.96 3.87
C THR A 145 3.92 -0.93 2.93
N SER A 146 5.00 -0.26 3.33
CA SER A 146 5.78 0.62 2.44
C SER A 146 6.35 -0.13 1.23
N LEU A 147 6.96 -1.31 1.44
CA LEU A 147 7.44 -2.17 0.35
C LEU A 147 6.31 -2.62 -0.58
N ALA A 148 5.14 -2.93 -0.04
CA ALA A 148 3.98 -3.30 -0.85
C ALA A 148 3.47 -2.13 -1.72
N ALA A 149 3.54 -0.90 -1.21
CA ALA A 149 3.20 0.31 -1.95
C ALA A 149 4.21 0.61 -3.07
N GLU A 150 5.51 0.56 -2.76
CA GLU A 150 6.59 0.68 -3.76
C GLU A 150 6.42 -0.38 -4.87
N LYS A 151 6.14 -1.63 -4.49
CA LYS A 151 5.89 -2.71 -5.45
C LYS A 151 4.67 -2.43 -6.32
N ALA A 152 3.57 -1.91 -5.77
CA ALA A 152 2.37 -1.61 -6.53
C ALA A 152 2.62 -0.53 -7.61
N ILE A 153 3.43 0.48 -7.29
CA ILE A 153 3.86 1.50 -8.25
C ILE A 153 4.75 0.88 -9.33
N ARG A 154 5.76 0.07 -8.94
CA ARG A 154 6.65 -0.63 -9.89
C ARG A 154 5.85 -1.54 -10.83
N ASP A 155 4.97 -2.39 -10.29
CA ASP A 155 4.14 -3.31 -11.08
C ASP A 155 3.30 -2.58 -12.13
N HIS A 156 2.83 -1.36 -11.83
CA HIS A 156 2.07 -0.55 -12.80
C HIS A 156 2.93 -0.15 -14.01
N PHE A 157 4.04 0.55 -13.77
CA PHE A 157 4.89 1.08 -14.85
C PHE A 157 5.66 -0.02 -15.58
N ILE A 158 6.17 -1.02 -14.86
CA ILE A 158 6.80 -2.20 -15.46
C ILE A 158 5.77 -2.99 -16.28
N GLY A 159 4.53 -3.10 -15.82
CA GLY A 159 3.44 -3.71 -16.58
C GLY A 159 3.16 -3.00 -17.91
N GLN A 160 3.16 -1.66 -17.91
CA GLN A 160 3.03 -0.85 -19.13
C GLN A 160 4.20 -1.09 -20.09
N ALA A 161 5.44 -1.02 -19.61
CA ALA A 161 6.64 -1.25 -20.41
C ALA A 161 6.66 -2.68 -21.00
N SER A 162 6.41 -3.68 -20.17
CA SER A 162 6.38 -5.08 -20.58
C SER A 162 5.27 -5.37 -21.58
N THR A 163 4.11 -4.74 -21.46
CA THR A 163 2.99 -4.92 -22.40
C THR A 163 3.30 -4.28 -23.75
N ALA A 164 3.92 -3.10 -23.76
CA ALA A 164 4.34 -2.44 -25.00
C ALA A 164 5.39 -3.27 -25.75
N LEU A 165 6.41 -3.77 -25.04
CA LEU A 165 7.53 -4.52 -25.63
C LEU A 165 7.23 -6.01 -25.87
N GLY A 166 6.25 -6.58 -25.15
CA GLY A 166 5.87 -8.00 -25.26
C GLY A 166 5.00 -8.34 -26.47
N LYS A 167 4.74 -7.38 -27.36
CA LYS A 167 4.04 -7.62 -28.63
C LYS A 167 4.86 -8.55 -29.52
N ARG A 168 4.22 -9.26 -30.46
CA ARG A 168 4.93 -10.17 -31.39
C ARG A 168 6.03 -9.45 -32.19
N ASN A 169 5.76 -8.23 -32.63
CA ASN A 169 6.68 -7.37 -33.35
C ASN A 169 6.55 -5.94 -32.77
N PRO A 170 7.21 -5.61 -31.66
CA PRO A 170 7.13 -4.28 -31.07
C PRO A 170 7.77 -3.26 -32.03
N THR A 171 7.16 -2.08 -32.11
CA THR A 171 7.61 -0.97 -32.97
C THR A 171 8.39 0.06 -32.17
N ARG A 172 9.05 1.01 -32.86
CA ARG A 172 9.66 2.17 -32.20
C ARG A 172 8.66 2.94 -31.31
N SER A 173 7.41 3.06 -31.74
CA SER A 173 6.35 3.69 -30.95
C SER A 173 6.05 2.93 -29.67
N ASP A 174 6.14 1.59 -29.69
CA ASP A 174 5.94 0.78 -28.49
C ASP A 174 7.11 0.92 -27.51
N ALA A 175 8.33 1.01 -28.05
CA ALA A 175 9.51 1.32 -27.25
C ALA A 175 9.43 2.71 -26.61
N ASP A 176 8.91 3.71 -27.32
CA ASP A 176 8.70 5.05 -26.74
C ASP A 176 7.67 5.04 -25.60
N VAL A 177 6.59 4.24 -25.72
CA VAL A 177 5.63 4.02 -24.62
C VAL A 177 6.31 3.39 -23.41
N ALA A 178 7.14 2.37 -23.63
CA ALA A 178 7.88 1.72 -22.55
C ALA A 178 8.84 2.68 -21.86
N LEU A 179 9.67 3.42 -22.62
CA LEU A 179 10.61 4.39 -22.07
C LEU A 179 9.91 5.51 -21.30
N ALA A 180 8.75 5.98 -21.77
CA ALA A 180 7.95 6.97 -21.04
C ALA A 180 7.47 6.43 -19.68
N ALA A 181 6.99 5.19 -19.61
CA ALA A 181 6.57 4.56 -18.36
C ALA A 181 7.74 4.37 -17.39
N LEU A 182 8.91 3.95 -17.90
CA LEU A 182 10.12 3.75 -17.09
C LEU A 182 10.71 5.07 -16.59
N ALA A 183 10.63 6.14 -17.39
CA ALA A 183 11.00 7.49 -16.99
C ALA A 183 10.10 7.97 -15.84
N SER A 184 8.77 7.84 -15.98
CA SER A 184 7.82 8.17 -14.91
C SER A 184 8.12 7.42 -13.62
N LEU A 185 8.43 6.11 -13.69
CA LEU A 185 8.82 5.34 -12.51
C LEU A 185 10.13 5.86 -11.87
N SER A 186 11.11 6.25 -12.69
CA SER A 186 12.41 6.73 -12.23
C SER A 186 12.35 8.10 -11.55
N GLU A 187 11.35 8.93 -11.88
CA GLU A 187 11.06 10.17 -11.15
C GLU A 187 10.48 9.91 -9.75
N LEU A 188 9.83 8.76 -9.55
CA LEU A 188 9.19 8.40 -8.28
C LEU A 188 10.12 7.63 -7.34
N MET A 189 11.01 6.80 -7.88
CA MET A 189 11.92 5.96 -7.08
C MET A 189 13.13 5.47 -7.86
N GLU A 190 14.14 5.00 -7.14
CA GLU A 190 15.37 4.47 -7.73
C GLU A 190 15.09 3.29 -8.68
N ALA A 191 15.75 3.33 -9.84
CA ALA A 191 15.66 2.28 -10.85
C ALA A 191 16.25 0.96 -10.33
N ASP A 192 15.51 -0.13 -10.52
CA ASP A 192 15.98 -1.49 -10.24
C ASP A 192 16.42 -2.19 -11.53
N ALA A 193 16.83 -3.46 -11.41
CA ALA A 193 17.30 -4.23 -12.54
C ALA A 193 16.23 -4.42 -13.63
N ASP A 194 14.94 -4.43 -13.28
CA ASP A 194 13.85 -4.57 -14.25
C ASP A 194 13.67 -3.29 -15.05
N VAL A 195 13.80 -2.12 -14.42
CA VAL A 195 13.78 -0.82 -15.12
C VAL A 195 14.87 -0.79 -16.21
N TYR A 196 16.10 -1.15 -15.86
CA TYR A 196 17.20 -1.18 -16.82
C TYR A 196 17.06 -2.29 -17.87
N PHE A 197 16.50 -3.45 -17.50
CA PHE A 197 16.20 -4.52 -18.46
C PHE A 197 15.22 -4.08 -19.53
N TYR A 198 14.08 -3.48 -19.15
CA TYR A 198 13.09 -3.00 -20.12
C TYR A 198 13.60 -1.78 -20.90
N THR A 199 14.46 -0.94 -20.29
CA THR A 199 15.17 0.15 -20.99
C THR A 199 16.06 -0.42 -22.10
N ALA A 200 16.82 -1.47 -21.82
CA ALA A 200 17.65 -2.15 -22.82
C ALA A 200 16.83 -2.71 -23.97
N GLN A 201 15.73 -3.40 -23.64
CA GLN A 201 14.82 -3.97 -24.64
C GLN A 201 14.18 -2.88 -25.51
N ALA A 202 13.77 -1.75 -24.94
CA ALA A 202 13.22 -0.64 -25.68
C ALA A 202 14.25 -0.03 -26.66
N HIS A 203 15.48 0.23 -26.22
CA HIS A 203 16.54 0.73 -27.10
C HIS A 203 16.89 -0.27 -28.21
N TYR A 204 16.90 -1.57 -27.91
CA TYR A 204 17.09 -2.59 -28.94
C TYR A 204 15.99 -2.55 -30.01
N VAL A 205 14.71 -2.45 -29.61
CA VAL A 205 13.58 -2.28 -30.54
C VAL A 205 13.70 -1.01 -31.38
N LYS A 206 14.32 0.04 -30.84
CA LYS A 206 14.62 1.27 -31.59
C LYS A 206 15.80 1.13 -32.55
N GLY A 207 16.56 0.04 -32.49
CA GLY A 207 17.80 -0.14 -33.24
C GLY A 207 18.96 0.68 -32.67
N GLU A 208 18.87 1.06 -31.39
CA GLU A 208 19.85 1.85 -30.67
C GLU A 208 20.75 0.90 -29.86
N GLY A 209 21.56 0.11 -30.57
CA GLY A 209 22.34 -1.01 -30.00
C GLY A 209 23.25 -0.63 -28.84
N ASP A 210 24.03 0.45 -28.96
CA ASP A 210 24.94 0.90 -27.90
C ASP A 210 24.19 1.30 -26.61
N ALA A 211 23.04 1.96 -26.75
CA ALA A 211 22.20 2.33 -25.61
C ALA A 211 21.59 1.09 -24.95
N ALA A 212 21.19 0.10 -25.74
CA ALA A 212 20.70 -1.18 -25.24
C ALA A 212 21.78 -1.94 -24.45
N ILE A 213 23.02 -1.97 -24.96
CA ILE A 213 24.17 -2.57 -24.27
C ILE A 213 24.40 -1.89 -22.92
N SER A 214 24.47 -0.55 -22.90
CA SER A 214 24.68 0.22 -21.67
C SER A 214 23.61 -0.08 -20.61
N ALA A 215 22.34 -0.08 -21.00
CA ALA A 215 21.23 -0.36 -20.08
C ALA A 215 21.25 -1.82 -19.58
N ALA A 216 21.54 -2.79 -20.44
CA ALA A 216 21.63 -4.19 -20.03
C ALA A 216 22.81 -4.44 -19.05
N GLN A 217 23.94 -3.76 -19.25
CA GLN A 217 25.07 -3.81 -18.33
C GLN A 217 24.74 -3.19 -16.97
N GLN A 218 24.01 -2.05 -16.96
CA GLN A 218 23.51 -1.46 -15.70
C GLN A 218 22.58 -2.43 -14.97
N ALA A 219 21.65 -3.07 -15.68
CA ALA A 219 20.77 -4.09 -15.11
C ALA A 219 21.58 -5.23 -14.48
N LEU A 220 22.56 -5.80 -15.19
CA LEU A 220 23.42 -6.87 -14.67
C LEU A 220 24.24 -6.45 -13.44
N GLY A 221 24.69 -5.19 -13.41
CA GLY A 221 25.49 -4.62 -12.33
C GLY A 221 24.75 -4.57 -11.00
N ILE A 222 23.44 -4.35 -11.01
CA ILE A 222 22.62 -4.26 -9.79
C ILE A 222 21.75 -5.50 -9.54
N HIS A 223 21.64 -6.41 -10.50
CA HIS A 223 20.81 -7.60 -10.37
C HIS A 223 21.39 -8.62 -9.37
N THR A 224 20.61 -8.97 -8.35
CA THR A 224 21.01 -9.89 -7.26
C THR A 224 20.40 -11.29 -7.35
N GLY A 225 19.47 -11.53 -8.29
CA GLY A 225 18.85 -12.85 -8.49
C GLY A 225 19.73 -13.90 -9.18
N SER A 226 19.13 -15.06 -9.43
CA SER A 226 19.77 -16.27 -9.93
C SER A 226 20.28 -16.15 -11.37
N ARG A 227 21.03 -17.16 -11.84
CA ARG A 227 21.42 -17.26 -13.26
C ARG A 227 20.21 -17.30 -14.19
N SER A 228 19.12 -17.94 -13.77
CA SER A 228 17.88 -17.98 -14.56
C SER A 228 17.22 -16.60 -14.65
N ASP A 229 17.30 -15.81 -13.57
CA ASP A 229 16.72 -14.46 -13.55
C ASP A 229 17.54 -13.49 -14.41
N LYS A 230 18.86 -13.62 -14.41
CA LYS A 230 19.78 -12.83 -15.26
C LYS A 230 19.70 -13.20 -16.74
N ALA A 231 19.19 -14.39 -17.08
CA ALA A 231 19.17 -14.89 -18.46
C ALA A 231 18.44 -13.95 -19.43
N LYS A 232 17.35 -13.31 -18.99
CA LYS A 232 16.62 -12.32 -19.82
C LYS A 232 17.48 -11.12 -20.19
N ILE A 233 18.33 -10.67 -19.25
CA ILE A 233 19.19 -9.51 -19.43
C ILE A 233 20.35 -9.85 -20.36
N TYR A 234 20.96 -11.02 -20.17
CA TYR A 234 21.99 -11.52 -21.08
C TYR A 234 21.48 -11.77 -22.49
N TYR A 235 20.23 -12.22 -22.63
CA TYR A 235 19.62 -12.44 -23.94
C TYR A 235 19.49 -11.13 -24.73
N VAL A 236 18.90 -10.08 -24.13
CA VAL A 236 18.80 -8.77 -24.79
C VAL A 236 20.18 -8.14 -25.02
N LEU A 237 21.14 -8.36 -24.14
CA LEU A 237 22.53 -7.92 -24.33
C LEU A 237 23.17 -8.60 -25.55
N GLY A 238 22.95 -9.90 -25.73
CA GLY A 238 23.41 -10.64 -26.91
C GLY A 238 22.80 -10.12 -28.20
N GLU A 239 21.48 -9.91 -28.22
CA GLU A 239 20.77 -9.32 -29.37
C GLU A 239 21.31 -7.92 -29.70
N ALA A 240 21.58 -7.10 -28.67
CA ALA A 240 22.16 -5.77 -28.85
C ALA A 240 23.59 -5.84 -29.43
N TYR A 241 24.45 -6.74 -28.96
CA TYR A 241 25.78 -6.96 -29.54
C TYR A 241 25.73 -7.42 -31.00
N VAL A 242 24.78 -8.29 -31.36
CA VAL A 242 24.54 -8.67 -32.76
C VAL A 242 24.19 -7.44 -33.61
N SER A 243 23.34 -6.54 -33.09
CA SER A 243 22.92 -5.34 -33.81
C SER A 243 24.06 -4.36 -34.12
N VAL A 244 25.11 -4.35 -33.29
CA VAL A 244 26.34 -3.54 -33.51
C VAL A 244 27.48 -4.34 -34.14
N ASN A 245 27.21 -5.58 -34.57
CA ASN A 245 28.15 -6.50 -35.21
C ASN A 245 29.36 -6.91 -34.33
N ASP A 246 29.20 -6.92 -33.01
CA ASP A 246 30.16 -7.48 -32.06
C ASP A 246 29.82 -8.95 -31.77
N ARG A 247 30.30 -9.85 -32.64
CA ARG A 247 29.95 -11.28 -32.56
C ARG A 247 30.57 -11.97 -31.35
N ASP A 248 31.75 -11.54 -30.91
CA ASP A 248 32.44 -12.18 -29.80
C ASP A 248 31.72 -11.88 -28.49
N ALA A 249 31.38 -10.61 -28.25
CA ALA A 249 30.58 -10.22 -27.08
C ALA A 249 29.16 -10.80 -27.13
N ALA A 250 28.56 -10.90 -28.33
CA ALA A 250 27.27 -11.56 -28.50
C ALA A 250 27.31 -13.03 -28.05
N LYS A 251 28.33 -13.79 -28.46
CA LYS A 251 28.51 -15.20 -28.06
C LYS A 251 28.64 -15.35 -26.55
N GLU A 252 29.43 -14.50 -25.91
CA GLU A 252 29.58 -14.52 -24.45
C GLU A 252 28.25 -14.23 -23.74
N ALA A 253 27.51 -13.21 -24.20
CA ALA A 253 26.20 -12.89 -23.65
C ALA A 253 25.21 -14.05 -23.82
N PHE A 254 25.13 -14.66 -25.01
CA PHE A 254 24.23 -15.80 -25.24
C PHE A 254 24.61 -17.03 -24.42
N GLN A 255 25.90 -17.32 -24.20
CA GLN A 255 26.34 -18.39 -23.29
C GLN A 255 25.80 -18.19 -21.87
N ASN A 256 25.74 -16.95 -21.40
CA ASN A 256 25.16 -16.62 -20.10
C ASN A 256 23.62 -16.60 -20.10
N ALA A 257 22.98 -16.59 -21.27
CA ALA A 257 21.53 -16.65 -21.43
C ALA A 257 20.96 -18.08 -21.56
N VAL A 258 21.79 -19.14 -21.53
CA VAL A 258 21.39 -20.56 -21.69
C VAL A 258 20.68 -21.12 -20.43
N TYR A 259 19.70 -20.40 -19.89
CA TYR A 259 18.93 -20.77 -18.71
C TYR A 259 17.44 -20.45 -18.88
N GLY A 260 16.59 -21.23 -18.21
CA GLY A 260 15.14 -20.98 -18.14
C GLY A 260 14.48 -20.85 -19.52
N ALA A 261 13.61 -19.85 -19.67
CA ALA A 261 12.85 -19.60 -20.88
C ALA A 261 13.71 -19.17 -22.10
N TYR A 262 14.93 -18.67 -21.86
CA TYR A 262 15.80 -18.16 -22.92
C TYR A 262 16.75 -19.22 -23.48
N LYS A 263 16.84 -20.38 -22.83
CA LYS A 263 17.80 -21.44 -23.16
C LYS A 263 17.81 -21.80 -24.64
N GLN A 264 16.66 -22.21 -25.18
CA GLN A 264 16.55 -22.69 -26.56
C GLN A 264 16.87 -21.59 -27.58
N SER A 265 16.42 -20.35 -27.31
CA SER A 265 16.66 -19.23 -28.22
C SER A 265 18.12 -18.80 -28.21
N ALA A 266 18.77 -18.80 -27.04
CA ALA A 266 20.19 -18.50 -26.91
C ALA A 266 21.07 -19.57 -27.58
N GLU A 267 20.73 -20.86 -27.42
CA GLU A 267 21.42 -21.98 -28.10
C GLU A 267 21.36 -21.82 -29.62
N HIS A 268 20.19 -21.43 -30.17
CA HIS A 268 20.05 -21.17 -31.60
C HIS A 268 20.96 -20.03 -32.10
N TYR A 269 21.09 -18.94 -31.35
CA TYR A 269 22.03 -17.87 -31.70
C TYR A 269 23.48 -18.34 -31.67
N LEU A 270 23.87 -19.15 -30.67
CA LEU A 270 25.24 -19.68 -30.57
C LEU A 270 25.64 -20.56 -31.75
N GLU A 271 24.68 -21.29 -32.33
CA GLU A 271 24.91 -22.12 -33.52
C GLU A 271 25.05 -21.30 -34.82
N THR A 272 24.50 -20.09 -34.86
CA THR A 272 24.34 -19.30 -36.09
C THR A 272 25.27 -18.08 -36.20
N LEU A 273 25.88 -17.64 -35.09
CA LEU A 273 26.82 -16.51 -35.02
C LEU A 273 28.26 -16.85 -35.43
#